data_AF-A0A7S0C9C7-F1
#
_entry.id   AF-A0A7S0C9C7-F1
#
_cell.length_a   1.000
_cell.length_b   1.000
_cell.length_c   1.000
_cell.angle_alpha   90.00
_cell.angle_beta   90.00
_cell.angle_gamma   90.00
#
_symmetry.space_group_name_H-M   'P 1'
#
loop_
_entity.id
_entity.type
_entity.pdbx_description
1 polymer ?
#
loop_
_entity_poly.entity_id
_entity_poly.type
_entity_poly.pdbx_seq_one_letter_code
_entity_poly.pdbx_strand_id
1 'polypeptide(L)'
;ERRYILNHPNQCRKLALYPLGHPSGRHSSIDWSDPDYNKHPEFAESLGNEIVLQAGDVLYLPTYWFHYIISLETNFQCNTRSGISSDYSQDLSDCGFAQVVRAQKK
;
A
#
# COMPACT_ATOMS: atom_id res chain seq x y z
N GLU A 1 18.19 -1.65 -8.91
CA GLU A 1 17.12 -2.56 -8.51
C GLU A 1 16.26 -1.93 -7.43
N ARG A 2 14.94 -2.04 -7.57
CA ARG A 2 13.99 -1.58 -6.55
C ARG A 2 12.93 -2.65 -6.31
N ARG A 3 12.81 -3.07 -5.05
CA ARG A 3 11.87 -4.11 -4.61
C ARG A 3 10.56 -3.46 -4.18
N TYR A 4 9.45 -3.96 -4.70
CA TYR A 4 8.09 -3.58 -4.34
C TYR A 4 7.39 -4.79 -3.71
N ILE A 5 6.74 -4.56 -2.58
CA ILE A 5 5.78 -5.48 -1.99
C ILE A 5 4.42 -4.80 -2.07
N LEU A 6 3.47 -5.42 -2.77
CA LEU A 6 2.16 -4.88 -3.11
C LEU A 6 1.05 -5.69 -2.46
N ASN A 7 0.22 -5.05 -1.64
CA ASN A 7 -0.92 -5.70 -1.01
C ASN A 7 -2.21 -5.18 -1.62
N HIS A 8 -3.10 -6.13 -1.95
CA HIS A 8 -4.42 -5.82 -2.48
C HIS A 8 -5.21 -4.99 -1.44
N PRO A 9 -6.07 -4.05 -1.87
CA PRO A 9 -6.84 -3.18 -0.96
C PRO A 9 -7.63 -3.94 0.13
N ASN A 10 -8.14 -5.13 -0.17
CA ASN A 10 -8.81 -6.00 0.80
C ASN A 10 -7.92 -6.49 1.97
N GLN A 11 -6.60 -6.34 1.89
CA GLN A 11 -5.68 -6.71 2.97
C GLN A 11 -5.58 -5.64 4.06
N CYS A 12 -6.12 -4.45 3.86
CA CYS A 12 -6.02 -3.28 4.75
C CYS A 12 -6.15 -3.56 6.25
N ARG A 13 -7.08 -4.45 6.67
CA ARG A 13 -7.35 -4.78 8.08
C ARG A 13 -6.18 -5.50 8.73
N LYS A 14 -5.31 -6.12 7.93
CA LYS A 14 -4.12 -6.84 8.36
C LYS A 14 -2.86 -5.96 8.38
N LEU A 15 -2.93 -4.73 7.85
CA LEU A 15 -1.76 -3.87 7.65
C LEU A 15 -1.61 -2.81 8.76
N ALA A 16 -2.43 -2.85 9.80
CA ALA A 16 -2.46 -1.88 10.92
C ALA A 16 -2.26 -0.42 10.47
N LEU A 17 -3.11 0.00 9.54
CA LEU A 17 -3.09 1.36 8.99
C LEU A 17 -3.44 2.38 10.08
N TYR A 18 -2.78 3.54 10.02
CA TYR A 18 -3.10 4.64 10.94
C TYR A 18 -4.56 5.08 10.79
N PRO A 19 -5.22 5.50 11.90
CA PRO A 19 -6.62 5.89 11.86
C PRO A 19 -6.84 7.17 11.05
N LEU A 20 -8.09 7.37 10.61
CA LEU A 20 -8.52 8.60 9.95
C LEU A 20 -8.20 9.82 10.81
N GLY A 21 -7.63 10.86 10.19
CA GLY A 21 -7.22 12.10 10.88
C GLY A 21 -5.78 12.07 11.42
N HIS A 22 -5.12 10.91 11.45
CA HIS A 22 -3.69 10.86 11.72
C HIS A 22 -2.91 11.49 10.53
N PRO A 23 -1.83 12.26 10.76
CA PRO A 23 -1.02 12.85 9.68
C PRO A 23 -0.54 11.82 8.64
N SER A 24 -0.33 10.58 9.10
CA SER A 24 0.09 9.44 8.28
C SER A 24 -1.04 8.44 7.98
N GLY A 25 -2.31 8.84 8.01
CA GLY A 25 -3.51 7.96 7.90
C GLY A 25 -3.65 7.06 6.66
N ARG A 26 -2.65 7.04 5.76
CA ARG A 26 -2.55 6.12 4.60
C ARG A 26 -1.35 5.16 4.70
N HIS A 27 -0.61 5.22 5.80
CA HIS A 27 0.56 4.39 6.06
C HIS A 27 0.23 3.34 7.12
N SER A 28 1.02 2.27 7.12
CA SER A 28 1.03 1.26 8.17
C SER A 28 1.81 1.76 9.38
N SER A 29 1.40 1.33 10.57
CA SER A 29 2.15 1.52 11.81
C SER A 29 3.20 0.43 12.07
N ILE A 30 3.21 -0.61 11.23
CA ILE A 30 4.13 -1.74 11.31
C ILE A 30 5.48 -1.32 10.71
N ASP A 31 6.58 -1.75 11.32
CA ASP A 31 7.87 -1.76 10.65
C ASP A 31 7.92 -3.00 9.74
N TRP A 32 7.89 -2.78 8.42
CA TRP A 32 7.88 -3.89 7.45
C TRP A 32 9.26 -4.54 7.29
N SER A 33 10.33 -3.91 7.78
CA SER A 33 11.67 -4.49 7.76
C SER A 33 11.94 -5.44 8.93
N ASP A 34 11.25 -5.22 10.06
CA ASP A 34 11.30 -6.05 11.26
C ASP A 34 9.93 -6.08 11.97
N PRO A 35 8.94 -6.83 11.44
CA PRO A 35 7.57 -6.81 11.95
C PRO A 35 7.43 -7.52 13.30
N ASP A 36 6.91 -6.81 14.30
CA ASP A 36 6.51 -7.40 15.58
C ASP A 36 5.13 -8.08 15.49
N TYR A 37 5.15 -9.39 15.23
CA TYR A 37 3.95 -10.22 15.14
C TYR A 37 3.22 -10.42 16.48
N ASN A 38 3.85 -10.13 17.62
CA ASN A 38 3.12 -10.16 18.90
C ASN A 38 2.19 -8.95 19.01
N LYS A 39 2.64 -7.80 18.48
CA LYS A 39 1.85 -6.57 18.46
C LYS A 39 0.83 -6.52 17.32
N HIS A 40 1.18 -7.11 16.17
CA HIS A 40 0.35 -7.13 14.95
C HIS A 40 0.18 -8.55 14.41
N PRO A 41 -0.50 -9.45 15.15
CA PRO A 41 -0.64 -10.86 14.75
C PRO A 41 -1.35 -11.04 13.41
N GLU A 42 -2.30 -10.17 13.08
CA GLU A 42 -3.04 -10.19 11.81
C GLU A 42 -2.15 -9.97 10.58
N PHE A 43 -1.00 -9.32 10.75
CA PHE A 43 -0.07 -9.04 9.65
C PHE A 43 0.61 -10.31 9.13
N ALA A 44 0.77 -11.32 9.99
CA ALA A 44 1.30 -12.63 9.60
C ALA A 44 0.43 -13.33 8.54
N GLU A 45 -0.86 -12.98 8.48
CA GLU A 45 -1.80 -13.52 7.49
C GLU A 45 -1.95 -12.60 6.26
N SER A 46 -1.22 -11.48 6.20
CA SER A 46 -1.32 -10.57 5.07
C SER A 46 -0.70 -11.19 3.83
N LEU A 47 -1.37 -11.02 2.68
CA LEU A 47 -0.88 -11.51 1.40
C LEU A 47 -0.37 -10.34 0.56
N GLY A 48 0.84 -10.47 0.03
CA GLY A 48 1.47 -9.48 -0.82
C GLY A 48 2.06 -10.13 -2.07
N ASN A 49 2.08 -9.37 -3.16
CA ASN A 49 2.83 -9.70 -4.37
C ASN A 49 4.17 -8.98 -4.31
N GLU A 50 5.24 -9.70 -4.62
CA GLU A 50 6.58 -9.13 -4.63
C GLU A 50 7.12 -9.03 -6.06
N ILE A 51 7.80 -7.92 -6.35
CA ILE A 51 8.56 -7.78 -7.59
C ILE A 51 9.82 -6.93 -7.36
N VAL A 52 10.90 -7.29 -8.06
CA VAL A 52 12.12 -6.48 -8.14
C VAL A 52 12.19 -5.89 -9.54
N LEU A 53 12.12 -4.55 -9.61
CA LEU A 53 12.19 -3.80 -10.85
C LEU A 53 13.64 -3.46 -11.20
N GLN A 54 13.95 -3.61 -12.48
CA GLN A 54 15.21 -3.26 -13.12
C GLN A 54 15.10 -1.93 -13.88
N ALA A 55 16.24 -1.40 -14.34
CA ALA A 55 16.25 -0.20 -15.16
C ALA A 55 15.51 -0.45 -16.49
N GLY A 56 14.53 0.40 -16.78
CA GLY A 56 13.67 0.26 -17.97
C GLY A 56 12.34 -0.46 -17.71
N ASP A 57 12.19 -1.14 -16.57
CA ASP A 57 10.92 -1.77 -16.20
C ASP A 57 9.85 -0.72 -15.85
N VAL A 58 8.60 -1.08 -16.13
CA VAL A 58 7.43 -0.26 -15.79
C VAL A 58 6.48 -1.10 -14.96
N LEU A 59 6.14 -0.58 -13.78
CA LEU A 59 5.12 -1.16 -12.91
C LEU A 59 3.85 -0.30 -12.97
N TYR A 60 2.74 -0.90 -13.39
CA TYR A 60 1.43 -0.31 -13.18
C TYR A 60 0.99 -0.58 -11.74
N LEU A 61 0.78 0.49 -10.97
CA LEU A 61 0.27 0.42 -9.60
C LEU A 61 -1.19 0.89 -9.56
N PRO A 62 -2.17 -0.02 -9.39
CA PRO A 62 -3.57 0.36 -9.42
C PRO A 62 -3.96 1.25 -8.23
N THR A 63 -5.04 2.02 -8.41
CA THR A 63 -5.60 2.87 -7.36
C THR A 63 -5.83 2.08 -6.07
N TYR A 64 -5.49 2.69 -4.92
CA TYR A 64 -5.70 2.15 -3.57
C TYR A 64 -4.81 0.99 -3.13
N TRP A 65 -3.93 0.46 -3.99
CA TRP A 65 -3.01 -0.61 -3.59
C TRP A 65 -1.95 -0.11 -2.59
N PHE A 66 -1.78 -0.88 -1.52
CA PHE A 66 -0.73 -0.64 -0.53
C PHE A 66 0.60 -1.13 -1.09
N HIS A 67 1.67 -0.39 -0.82
CA HIS A 67 2.98 -0.70 -1.35
C HIS A 67 4.07 -0.34 -0.36
N TYR A 68 4.98 -1.28 -0.14
CA TYR A 68 6.24 -1.07 0.58
C TYR A 68 7.39 -1.18 -0.42
N ILE A 69 8.29 -0.20 -0.39
CA ILE A 69 9.32 -0.02 -1.42
C ILE A 69 10.69 -0.01 -0.75
N ILE A 70 11.59 -0.84 -1.29
CA ILE A 70 12.97 -0.98 -0.80
C ILE A 70 13.93 -0.70 -1.95
N SER A 71 14.90 0.20 -1.72
CA SER A 71 16.06 0.34 -2.60
C SER A 71 17.10 -0.71 -2.24
N LEU A 72 17.40 -1.63 -3.16
CA LEU A 72 18.46 -2.63 -2.95
C LEU A 72 19.86 -2.08 -3.29
N GLU A 73 19.90 -1.06 -4.14
CA GLU A 73 21.10 -0.33 -4.56
C GLU A 73 20.76 1.14 -4.85
N THR A 74 21.77 1.97 -5.13
CA THR A 74 21.55 3.35 -5.59
C THR A 74 20.79 3.34 -6.92
N ASN A 75 19.61 3.96 -6.95
CA ASN A 75 18.74 3.96 -8.12
C ASN A 75 17.89 5.24 -8.19
N PHE A 76 17.35 5.52 -9.38
CA PHE A 76 16.45 6.63 -9.66
C PHE A 76 15.14 6.10 -10.26
N GLN A 77 14.02 6.73 -9.91
CA GLN A 77 12.70 6.37 -10.42
C GLN A 77 11.89 7.62 -10.71
N CYS A 78 11.11 7.56 -11.79
CA CYS A 78 10.05 8.51 -12.09
C CYS A 78 8.70 7.79 -12.01
N ASN A 79 7.69 8.46 -11.46
CA ASN A 79 6.30 7.98 -11.53
C ASN A 79 5.42 9.06 -12.16
N THR A 80 4.42 8.62 -12.92
CA THR A 80 3.35 9.48 -13.41
C THR A 80 2.02 8.93 -12.91
N ARG A 81 1.08 9.82 -12.60
CA ARG A 81 -0.25 9.46 -12.13
C ARG A 81 -1.26 9.79 -13.21
N SER A 82 -1.98 8.79 -13.69
CA SER A 82 -2.99 8.94 -14.74
C SER A 82 -4.35 8.51 -14.21
N GLY A 83 -5.17 9.48 -13.80
CA GLY A 83 -6.54 9.25 -13.34
C GLY A 83 -6.66 8.49 -12.02
N ILE A 84 -7.91 8.22 -11.65
CA ILE A 84 -8.30 7.49 -10.43
C ILE A 84 -9.37 6.49 -10.84
N SER A 85 -9.19 5.22 -10.51
CA SER A 85 -10.22 4.20 -10.70
C SER A 85 -10.98 3.93 -9.40
N SER A 86 -12.27 3.57 -9.51
CA SER A 86 -13.11 3.27 -8.35
C SER A 86 -13.23 1.78 -8.04
N ASP A 87 -12.47 0.92 -8.73
CA ASP A 87 -12.66 -0.54 -8.72
C ASP A 87 -12.60 -1.13 -7.30
N TYR A 88 -11.68 -0.63 -6.47
CA TYR A 88 -11.45 -1.13 -5.10
C TYR A 88 -12.02 -0.21 -4.01
N SER A 89 -12.98 0.65 -4.38
CA SER A 89 -13.58 1.59 -3.42
C SER A 89 -14.37 0.89 -2.31
N GLN A 90 -14.99 -0.26 -2.62
CA GLN A 90 -15.72 -1.05 -1.64
C GLN A 90 -14.76 -1.68 -0.62
N ASP A 91 -13.63 -2.24 -1.07
CA ASP A 91 -12.61 -2.79 -0.17
C ASP A 91 -12.21 -1.75 0.88
N LEU A 92 -11.85 -0.53 0.44
CA LEU A 92 -11.51 0.55 1.36
C LEU A 92 -12.66 0.99 2.26
N SER A 93 -13.90 0.96 1.77
CA SER A 93 -15.06 1.23 2.63
C SER A 93 -15.16 0.20 3.75
N ASP A 94 -14.96 -1.08 3.43
CA ASP A 94 -15.00 -2.19 4.40
C ASP A 94 -13.84 -2.12 5.40
N CYS A 95 -12.73 -1.50 5.02
CA CYS A 95 -11.62 -1.15 5.91
C CYS A 95 -11.91 0.03 6.86
N GLY A 96 -13.05 0.71 6.70
CA GLY A 96 -13.37 1.93 7.45
C GLY A 96 -12.85 3.23 6.82
N PHE A 97 -12.34 3.20 5.59
CA PHE A 97 -11.80 4.38 4.88
C PHE A 97 -12.80 5.00 3.87
N ALA A 98 -14.10 4.78 4.05
CA ALA A 98 -15.17 5.25 3.13
C ALA A 98 -15.12 6.77 2.84
N GLN A 99 -14.65 7.58 3.79
CA GLN A 99 -14.50 9.03 3.61
C GLN A 99 -13.37 9.41 2.63
N VAL A 100 -12.30 8.61 2.57
CA VAL A 100 -11.16 8.82 1.65
C VAL A 100 -11.60 8.62 0.20
N VAL A 101 -12.43 7.60 -0.04
CA VAL A 101 -13.02 7.32 -1.36
C VAL A 101 -13.86 8.49 -1.88
N ARG A 102 -14.65 9.13 -0.99
CA ARG A 102 -15.48 10.28 -1.37
C ARG A 102 -14.67 11.53 -1.69
N ALA A 103 -13.54 11.75 -1.01
CA ALA A 103 -12.66 12.89 -1.25
C ALA A 103 -11.90 12.81 -2.59
N GLN A 104 -11.63 11.60 -3.09
CA GLN A 104 -10.91 11.39 -4.37
C GLN A 104 -11.80 11.38 -5.61
N LYS A 105 -13.13 11.45 -5.45
CA LYS A 105 -14.10 11.58 -6.55
C LYS A 105 -14.40 13.04 -6.96
N LYS A 106 -13.80 14.02 -6.28
CA LYS A 106 -13.81 15.44 -6.66
C LYS A 106 -12.55 15.76 -7.45
#